data_AF-A0A3Q3A5H7-F1
#
_entry.id   AF-A0A3Q3A5H7-F1
#
_cell.length_a   1.000
_cell.length_b   1.000
_cell.length_c   1.000
_cell.angle_alpha   90.00
_cell.angle_beta   90.00
_cell.angle_gamma   90.00
#
_symmetry.space_group_name_H-M   'P 1'
#
loop_
_entity.id
_entity.type
_entity.pdbx_description
1 polymer ?
#
loop_
_entity_poly.entity_id
_entity_poly.type
_entity_poly.pdbx_seq_one_letter_code
_entity_poly.pdbx_strand_id
1 'polypeptide(L)' 'MTQKLFIGMISKKCNENDIRLMFSPYGQIEECRILRGPDGLSRGLFVSHRGEVC' A
#
# COMPACT_ATOMS: atom_id res chain seq x y z
N MET A 1 12.73 -0.04 12.09
CA MET A 1 11.58 0.89 12.26
C MET A 1 10.63 0.62 11.10
N THR A 2 9.38 0.19 11.35
CA THR A 2 8.42 -0.10 10.26
C THR A 2 7.90 1.21 9.70
N GLN A 3 8.09 1.46 8.41
CA GLN A 3 7.56 2.65 7.75
C GLN A 3 6.19 2.35 7.16
N LYS A 4 5.22 3.18 7.52
CA LYS A 4 3.85 3.10 7.02
C LYS A 4 3.61 4.26 6.06
N LEU A 5 3.29 3.93 4.82
CA LEU A 5 2.96 4.89 3.77
C LEU A 5 1.46 4.83 3.50
N PHE A 6 0.85 6.00 3.35
CA PHE A 6 -0.52 6.13 2.86
C PHE A 6 -0.49 6.55 1.40
N ILE A 7 -1.14 5.76 0.55
CA ILE A 7 -1.27 6.01 -0.88
C ILE A 7 -2.73 6.38 -1.17
N GLY A 8 -2.97 7.68 -1.34
CA GLY A 8 -4.27 8.19 -1.77
C GLY A 8 -4.49 8.02 -3.26
N MET A 9 -5.75 8.18 -3.69
CA MET A 9 -6.13 8.23 -5.12
C MET A 9 -5.67 7.03 -5.96
N ILE A 10 -5.73 5.83 -5.37
CA ILE A 10 -5.48 4.60 -6.10
C ILE A 10 -6.62 4.32 -7.08
N SER A 11 -6.25 3.96 -8.31
CA SER A 11 -7.23 3.57 -9.32
C SER A 11 -8.03 2.36 -8.83
N LYS A 12 -9.34 2.32 -9.12
CA LYS A 12 -10.21 1.18 -8.76
C LYS A 12 -9.74 -0.15 -9.37
N LYS A 13 -8.88 -0.09 -10.39
CA LYS A 13 -8.29 -1.26 -11.05
C LYS A 13 -7.00 -1.74 -10.38
N CYS A 14 -6.36 -0.93 -9.54
CA CYS A 14 -5.14 -1.32 -8.85
C CYS A 14 -5.50 -2.21 -7.66
N ASN A 15 -4.88 -3.39 -7.61
CA ASN A 15 -5.04 -4.36 -6.52
C ASN A 15 -3.75 -4.44 -5.69
N GLU A 16 -3.80 -5.17 -4.59
CA GLU A 16 -2.64 -5.35 -3.71
C GLU A 16 -1.41 -5.91 -4.42
N ASN A 17 -1.59 -6.75 -5.45
CA ASN A 17 -0.49 -7.27 -6.26
C ASN A 17 0.22 -6.18 -7.07
N ASP A 18 -0.52 -5.25 -7.68
CA ASP A 18 0.07 -4.13 -8.43
C ASP A 18 0.94 -3.28 -7.51
N ILE A 19 0.45 -3.02 -6.31
CA ILE A 19 1.18 -2.27 -5.27
C ILE A 19 2.43 -3.04 -4.84
N ARG A 20 2.31 -4.35 -4.56
CA ARG A 20 3.46 -5.18 -4.22
C ARG A 20 4.54 -5.13 -5.29
N LEU A 21 4.16 -5.16 -6.57
CA LEU A 21 5.08 -5.00 -7.69
C LEU A 21 5.70 -3.60 -7.74
N MET A 22 4.90 -2.54 -7.58
CA MET A 22 5.38 -1.15 -7.55
C MET A 22 6.38 -0.90 -6.42
N PHE A 23 6.16 -1.51 -5.25
CA PHE A 23 7.01 -1.34 -4.08
C PHE A 23 8.10 -2.42 -3.95
N SER A 24 8.08 -3.45 -4.78
CA SER A 24 9.09 -4.51 -4.82
C SER A 24 10.54 -4.01 -4.84
N PRO A 25 10.92 -2.95 -5.58
CA PRO A 25 12.29 -2.44 -5.56
C PRO A 25 12.67 -1.72 -4.26
N TYR A 26 11.69 -1.29 -3.44
CA TYR A 26 11.91 -0.61 -2.16
C TYR A 26 11.95 -1.57 -0.97
N GLY A 27 11.74 -2.87 -1.21
CA GLY A 27 11.75 -3.92 -0.19
C GLY A 27 10.43 -4.68 -0.10
N GLN A 28 10.36 -5.60 0.85
CA GLN A 28 9.18 -6.44 1.04
C GLN A 28 8.07 -5.67 1.77
N ILE A 29 6.88 -5.64 1.18
CA ILE A 29 5.68 -5.17 1.88
C ILE A 29 5.31 -6.22 2.92
N GLU A 30 5.29 -5.81 4.19
CA GLU A 30 4.80 -6.61 5.32
C GLU A 30 3.26 -6.60 5.37
N GLU A 31 2.66 -5.43 5.18
CA GLU A 31 1.21 -5.25 5.25
C GLU A 31 0.72 -4.34 4.13
N CYS A 32 -0.30 -4.78 3.38
CA CYS A 32 -1.03 -3.96 2.43
C CYS A 32 -2.51 -3.97 2.80
N ARG A 33 -3.12 -2.79 2.94
CA ARG A 33 -4.53 -2.67 3.33
C ARG A 33 -5.23 -1.61 2.51
N ILE A 34 -6.20 -2.04 1.71
CA ILE A 34 -7.06 -1.13 0.95
C ILE A 34 -8.10 -0.53 1.91
N LEU A 35 -8.16 0.81 1.96
CA LEU A 35 -9.21 1.52 2.67
C LEU A 35 -10.39 1.72 1.74
N ARG A 36 -11.54 1.18 2.15
CA ARG A 36 -12.81 1.43 1.48
C ARG A 36 -13.65 2.36 2.34
N GLY A 37 -14.21 3.40 1.72
CA GLY A 37 -15.19 4.27 2.36
C GLY A 37 -16.51 3.53 2.61
N PRO A 38 -17.43 4.13 3.39
CA PRO A 38 -18.77 3.58 3.62
C PRO A 38 -19.60 3.47 2.33
N ASP A 39 -19.24 4.27 1.31
CA ASP A 39 -19.75 4.23 -0.05
C ASP A 39 -19.19 3.05 -0.90
N GLY A 40 -18.30 2.22 -0.33
CA GLY A 40 -17.66 1.10 -1.01
C GLY A 40 -16.52 1.49 -1.95
N LEU A 41 -16.25 2.79 -2.15
CA LEU A 41 -15.15 3.24 -2.99
C LEU A 41 -13.83 3.17 -2.24
N SER A 42 -12.79 2.74 -2.95
CA SER A 42 -11.42 2.77 -2.44
C SER A 42 -10.96 4.22 -2.26
N ARG A 43 -10.67 4.62 -1.02
CA ARG A 43 -10.18 5.98 -0.69
C ARG A 43 -8.65 6.07 -0.72
N GLY A 44 -8.00 4.94 -0.71
CA GLY A 44 -6.55 4.83 -0.67
C GLY A 44 -6.15 3.48 -0.10
N LEU A 45 -4.85 3.28 0.08
CA LEU A 45 -4.29 2.06 0.61
C LEU A 45 -3.13 2.42 1.54
N PHE A 46 -3.05 1.70 2.66
CA PHE A 46 -1.88 1.71 3.51
C PHE A 46 -0.93 0.58 3.12
N VAL A 47 0.35 0.91 2.99
CA VAL A 47 1.43 -0.09 2.89
C VAL A 47 2.40 0.09 4.02
N SER A 48 2.71 -1.00 4.69
CA SER A 48 3.76 -1.07 5.71
C SER A 48 4.92 -1.87 5.13
N HIS A 49 6.10 -1.27 5.07
CA HIS A 49 7.32 -1.97 4.72
C HIS A 49 8.29 -1.93 5.90
N ARG A 50 9.07 -3.01 6.05
CA ARG A 50 10.16 -3.02 7.01
C ARG A 50 11.29 -2.22 6.37
N GLY A 51 11.43 -0.97 6.78
CA GLY A 51 12.62 -0.19 6.43
C GLY A 51 13.82 -0.88 7.07
N GLU A 52 14.62 -1.57 6.26
CA GLU A 52 16.00 -1.86 6.61
C GLU A 52 16.69 -0.49 6.67
N VAL A 53 17.00 -0.09 7.90
CA VAL A 53 17.68 1.16 8.20
C VAL A 53 19.05 1.08 7.53
N CYS A 54 19.35 2.01 6.61
CA CYS A 54 20.72 2.32 6.25
C CYS A 54 21.52 2.75 7.47
#